data_AF-W5T343-F1
#
_entry.id   AF-W5T343-F1
#
_cell.length_a   1.000
_cell.length_b   1.000
_cell.length_c   1.000
_cell.angle_alpha   90.00
_cell.angle_beta   90.00
_cell.angle_gamma   90.00
#
_symmetry.space_group_name_H-M   'P 1'
#
loop_
_entity.id
_entity.type
_entity.pdbx_description
1 polymer ?
#
loop_
_entity_poly.entity_id
_entity_poly.type
_entity_poly.pdbx_seq_one_letter_code
_entity_poly.pdbx_strand_id
1 'polypeptide(L)'
;MKIINKIKLYKVKEATEILEEKYQHKITKQNLCTKVAKLNAYVTYNGIRYIPEEVFPNLTINLKFKETKMATEIIIDKKMQRIKSIIRAYEEQYPVPPIKPITEVKSQNTNTQAIIYAVIQLQKEVAMLKQKVQEREKDI
;
A
#
# COMPACT_ATOMS: atom_id res chain seq x y z
N MET A 1 -9.09 -7.94 1.80
CA MET A 1 -9.94 -6.76 1.95
C MET A 1 -9.87 -6.27 3.39
N LYS A 2 -9.81 -4.96 3.61
CA LYS A 2 -9.98 -4.30 4.92
C LYS A 2 -11.15 -3.33 4.87
N ILE A 3 -11.83 -3.13 5.99
CA ILE A 3 -12.97 -2.21 6.09
C ILE A 3 -12.67 -1.22 7.23
N ILE A 4 -12.74 0.07 6.94
CA ILE A 4 -12.53 1.16 7.90
C ILE A 4 -13.69 2.13 7.78
N ASN A 5 -14.53 2.22 8.81
CA ASN A 5 -15.70 3.12 8.84
C ASN A 5 -16.49 3.14 7.51
N LYS A 6 -16.83 1.94 7.01
CA LYS A 6 -17.52 1.65 5.73
C LYS A 6 -16.69 1.78 4.45
N ILE A 7 -15.46 2.30 4.51
CA ILE A 7 -14.54 2.34 3.37
C ILE A 7 -13.92 0.95 3.19
N LYS A 8 -14.12 0.36 2.01
CA LYS A 8 -13.48 -0.91 1.65
C LYS A 8 -12.15 -0.65 0.96
N LEU A 9 -11.10 -1.26 1.51
CA LEU A 9 -9.72 -1.12 1.11
C LEU A 9 -9.20 -2.46 0.58
N TYR A 10 -8.57 -2.42 -0.59
CA TYR A 10 -8.10 -3.61 -1.29
C TYR A 10 -6.60 -3.53 -1.55
N LYS A 11 -5.91 -4.67 -1.41
CA LYS A 11 -4.56 -4.83 -1.92
C LYS A 11 -4.59 -4.87 -3.44
N VAL A 12 -3.46 -4.60 -4.10
CA VAL A 12 -3.35 -4.60 -5.57
C VAL A 12 -3.92 -5.86 -6.21
N LYS A 13 -3.61 -7.05 -5.67
CA LYS A 13 -4.14 -8.33 -6.18
C LYS A 13 -5.67 -8.38 -6.13
N GLU A 14 -6.26 -7.98 -5.01
CA GLU A 14 -7.71 -7.98 -4.81
C GLU A 14 -8.38 -6.93 -5.71
N ALA A 15 -7.74 -5.77 -5.89
CA ALA A 15 -8.23 -4.72 -6.76
C ALA A 15 -8.24 -5.14 -8.24
N THR A 16 -7.25 -5.92 -8.71
CA THR A 16 -7.27 -6.46 -10.09
C THR A 16 -8.45 -7.40 -10.31
N GLU A 17 -8.75 -8.27 -9.34
CA GLU A 17 -9.87 -9.22 -9.41
C GLU A 17 -11.21 -8.47 -9.49
N ILE A 18 -11.40 -7.46 -8.64
CA ILE A 18 -12.65 -6.68 -8.61
C ILE A 18 -12.83 -5.82 -9.87
N LEU A 19 -11.74 -5.25 -10.41
CA LEU A 19 -11.81 -4.49 -11.66
C LEU A 19 -12.23 -5.39 -12.83
N GLU A 20 -11.77 -6.63 -12.87
CA GLU A 20 -12.17 -7.60 -13.88
C GLU A 20 -13.64 -8.04 -13.69
N GLU A 21 -14.02 -8.45 -12.47
CA GLU A 21 -15.36 -9.01 -12.19
C GLU A 21 -16.48 -7.96 -12.22
N LYS A 22 -16.31 -6.83 -11.52
CA LYS A 22 -17.39 -5.84 -11.35
C LYS A 22 -17.40 -4.76 -12.42
N TYR A 23 -16.23 -4.43 -12.95
CA TYR A 23 -16.06 -3.31 -13.88
C TYR A 23 -15.70 -3.75 -15.30
N GLN A 24 -15.62 -5.07 -15.55
CA GLN A 24 -15.25 -5.65 -16.85
C GLN A 24 -13.93 -5.06 -17.40
N HIS A 25 -13.03 -4.67 -16.50
CA HIS A 25 -11.79 -3.98 -16.82
C HIS A 25 -10.58 -4.83 -16.46
N LYS A 26 -10.10 -5.60 -17.44
CA LYS A 26 -8.91 -6.41 -17.28
C LYS A 26 -7.65 -5.54 -17.28
N ILE A 27 -6.91 -5.58 -16.17
CA ILE A 27 -5.68 -4.82 -16.00
C ILE A 27 -4.63 -5.66 -15.27
N THR A 28 -3.37 -5.58 -15.72
CA THR A 28 -2.26 -6.26 -15.03
C THR A 28 -1.92 -5.54 -13.73
N LYS A 29 -1.36 -6.26 -12.74
CA LYS A 29 -0.92 -5.67 -11.47
C LYS A 29 0.03 -4.48 -11.68
N GLN A 30 0.97 -4.59 -12.61
CA GLN A 30 1.94 -3.54 -12.91
C GLN A 30 1.27 -2.28 -13.48
N ASN A 31 0.34 -2.46 -14.42
CA ASN A 31 -0.40 -1.34 -15.02
C ASN A 31 -1.31 -0.68 -13.99
N LEU A 32 -1.96 -1.47 -13.13
CA LEU A 32 -2.76 -0.95 -12.02
C LEU A 32 -1.90 -0.14 -11.05
N CYS A 33 -0.76 -0.68 -10.61
CA CYS A 33 0.17 0.03 -9.73
C CYS A 33 0.59 1.38 -10.31
N THR A 34 0.96 1.39 -11.59
CA THR A 34 1.37 2.60 -12.31
C THR A 34 0.24 3.62 -12.39
N LYS A 35 -0.98 3.17 -12.71
CA LYS A 35 -2.15 4.04 -12.84
C LYS A 35 -2.57 4.65 -11.51
N VAL A 36 -2.63 3.84 -10.46
CA VAL A 36 -2.97 4.30 -9.10
C VAL A 36 -1.92 5.29 -8.58
N ALA A 37 -0.63 5.03 -8.83
CA ALA A 37 0.44 5.95 -8.47
C ALA A 37 0.32 7.29 -9.21
N LYS A 38 0.09 7.27 -10.52
CA LYS A 38 -0.12 8.48 -11.33
C LYS A 38 -1.30 9.32 -10.84
N LEU A 39 -2.37 8.67 -10.38
CA LEU A 39 -3.58 9.31 -9.89
C LEU A 39 -3.56 9.59 -8.37
N ASN A 40 -2.43 9.32 -7.68
CA ASN A 40 -2.30 9.45 -6.23
C ASN A 40 -3.42 8.73 -5.42
N ALA A 41 -3.89 7.60 -5.93
CA ALA A 41 -5.08 6.91 -5.43
C ALA A 41 -4.77 5.82 -4.38
N TYR A 42 -3.59 5.89 -3.74
CA TYR A 42 -3.22 5.02 -2.63
C TYR A 42 -3.59 5.64 -1.29
N VAL A 43 -4.02 4.79 -0.36
CA VAL A 43 -4.07 5.12 1.06
C VAL A 43 -3.20 4.15 1.86
N THR A 44 -2.48 4.67 2.84
CA THR A 44 -1.70 3.85 3.76
C THR A 44 -2.50 3.65 5.02
N TYR A 45 -2.59 2.39 5.47
CA TYR A 45 -3.17 2.03 6.75
C TYR A 45 -2.34 0.92 7.38
N ASN A 46 -1.93 1.09 8.64
CA ASN A 46 -0.99 0.19 9.33
C ASN A 46 0.28 -0.13 8.51
N GLY A 47 0.86 0.91 7.89
CA GLY A 47 2.08 0.76 7.07
C GLY A 47 1.89 0.02 5.73
N ILE A 48 0.68 -0.42 5.41
CA ILE A 48 0.36 -1.13 4.16
C ILE A 48 -0.41 -0.19 3.23
N ARG A 49 -0.05 -0.19 1.94
CA ARG A 49 -0.77 0.56 0.90
C ARG A 49 -1.98 -0.22 0.40
N TYR A 50 -3.11 0.46 0.33
CA TYR A 50 -4.38 -0.04 -0.18
C TYR A 50 -4.95 0.89 -1.25
N ILE A 51 -5.85 0.34 -2.06
CA ILE A 51 -6.65 1.06 -3.04
C ILE A 51 -8.11 1.05 -2.54
N PRO A 52 -8.72 2.22 -2.31
CA PRO A 52 -10.12 2.28 -1.90
C PRO A 52 -11.09 1.88 -3.02
N GLU A 53 -12.20 1.21 -2.70
CA GLU A 53 -13.20 0.85 -3.73
C GLU A 53 -13.77 2.06 -4.47
N GLU A 54 -13.94 3.17 -3.76
CA GLU A 54 -14.57 4.39 -4.28
C GLU A 54 -13.86 4.99 -5.50
N VAL A 55 -12.57 4.68 -5.68
CA VAL A 55 -11.79 5.16 -6.85
C VAL A 55 -11.83 4.20 -8.03
N PHE A 56 -12.36 2.97 -7.89
CA PHE A 56 -12.32 1.96 -8.94
C PHE A 56 -13.00 2.39 -10.25
N PRO A 57 -14.18 3.05 -10.24
CA PRO A 57 -14.77 3.58 -11.47
C PRO A 57 -13.85 4.55 -12.21
N ASN A 58 -13.03 5.32 -11.48
CA ASN A 58 -12.08 6.26 -12.07
C ASN A 58 -10.82 5.56 -12.63
N LEU A 59 -10.50 4.37 -12.12
CA LEU A 59 -9.38 3.56 -12.61
C LEU A 59 -9.68 2.89 -13.95
N THR A 60 -10.93 2.79 -14.38
CA THR A 60 -11.28 2.25 -15.71
C THR A 60 -11.21 3.30 -16.82
N ILE A 61 -11.22 4.60 -16.46
CA ILE A 61 -11.23 5.71 -17.42
C ILE A 61 -9.95 5.72 -18.26
N ASN A 62 -10.10 5.94 -19.56
CA ASN A 62 -8.96 6.14 -20.45
C ASN A 62 -8.36 7.55 -20.26
N LEU A 63 -7.09 7.60 -19.85
CA LEU A 63 -6.37 8.84 -19.54
C LEU A 63 -5.58 9.40 -20.72
N LYS A 64 -5.82 8.92 -21.95
CA LYS A 64 -5.11 9.39 -23.16
C LYS A 64 -5.36 10.87 -23.44
N PHE A 65 -6.56 11.35 -23.15
CA PHE A 65 -6.95 12.75 -23.36
C PHE A 65 -6.65 13.60 -22.12
N LYS A 66 -6.08 14.79 -22.35
CA LYS A 66 -5.57 15.66 -21.28
C LYS A 66 -6.70 16.17 -20.39
N GLU A 67 -7.83 16.58 -20.98
CA GLU A 67 -8.99 17.09 -20.25
C GLU A 67 -9.59 15.99 -19.36
N THR A 68 -9.80 14.79 -19.91
CA THR A 68 -10.29 13.62 -19.17
C THR A 68 -9.36 13.24 -18.03
N LYS A 69 -8.05 13.29 -18.27
CA LYS A 69 -7.04 13.03 -17.24
C LYS A 69 -7.16 14.04 -16.09
N MET A 70 -7.16 15.33 -16.40
CA MET A 70 -7.26 16.39 -15.37
C MET A 70 -8.56 16.29 -14.59
N ALA A 71 -9.70 16.07 -15.25
CA ALA A 71 -10.98 15.88 -14.58
C ALA A 71 -10.96 14.65 -13.65
N THR A 72 -10.35 13.55 -14.10
CA THR A 72 -10.22 12.32 -13.31
C THR A 72 -9.33 12.54 -12.09
N GLU A 73 -8.21 13.24 -12.24
CA GLU A 73 -7.30 13.59 -11.14
C GLU A 73 -8.01 14.43 -10.08
N ILE A 74 -8.78 15.45 -10.48
CA ILE A 74 -9.56 16.29 -9.55
C ILE A 74 -10.59 15.46 -8.77
N ILE A 75 -11.32 14.56 -9.45
CA ILE A 75 -12.33 13.70 -8.81
C ILE A 75 -11.67 12.76 -7.81
N ILE A 76 -10.56 12.13 -8.19
CA ILE A 76 -9.83 11.22 -7.31
C ILE A 76 -9.26 11.97 -6.11
N ASP A 77 -8.65 13.14 -6.31
CA ASP A 77 -8.06 13.90 -5.20
C ASP A 77 -9.11 14.25 -4.13
N LYS A 78 -10.29 14.74 -4.56
CA LYS A 78 -11.43 15.00 -3.64
C LYS A 78 -11.85 13.75 -2.88
N LYS A 79 -11.97 12.60 -3.56
CA LYS A 79 -12.29 11.32 -2.90
C LYS A 79 -11.20 10.91 -1.91
N MET A 80 -9.93 11.05 -2.28
CA MET A 80 -8.80 10.67 -1.45
C MET A 80 -8.67 11.56 -0.21
N GLN A 81 -8.93 12.86 -0.31
CA GLN A 81 -8.98 13.76 0.85
C GLN A 81 -10.02 13.30 1.87
N ARG A 82 -11.25 13.03 1.41
CA ARG A 82 -12.33 12.50 2.25
C ARG A 82 -11.93 11.15 2.89
N ILE A 83 -11.43 10.20 2.10
CA ILE A 83 -11.05 8.86 2.58
C ILE A 83 -9.94 8.94 3.63
N LYS A 84 -8.90 9.74 3.38
CA LYS A 84 -7.81 9.96 4.33
C LYS A 84 -8.31 10.58 5.63
N SER A 85 -9.22 11.54 5.57
CA SER A 85 -9.81 12.14 6.78
C SER A 85 -10.58 11.13 7.63
N ILE A 86 -11.35 10.24 7.00
CA ILE A 86 -12.12 9.19 7.68
C ILE A 86 -11.18 8.16 8.31
N ILE A 87 -10.13 7.74 7.59
CA ILE A 87 -9.15 6.78 8.12
C ILE A 87 -8.39 7.38 9.30
N ARG A 88 -7.98 8.65 9.21
CA ARG A 88 -7.30 9.34 10.30
C ARG A 88 -8.18 9.43 11.55
N ALA A 89 -9.44 9.83 11.41
CA ALA A 89 -10.38 9.88 12.53
C ALA A 89 -10.58 8.49 13.17
N TYR A 90 -10.59 7.44 12.35
CA TYR A 90 -10.65 6.06 12.85
C TYR A 90 -9.37 5.66 13.60
N GLU A 91 -8.19 6.01 13.10
CA GLU A 91 -6.90 5.75 13.76
C GLU A 91 -6.77 6.51 15.09
N GLU A 92 -7.31 7.73 15.18
CA GLU A 92 -7.36 8.51 16.41
C GLU A 92 -8.31 7.88 17.45
N GLN A 93 -9.44 7.33 17.02
CA GLN A 93 -10.39 6.65 17.90
C GLN A 93 -9.92 5.24 18.32
N TYR A 94 -9.24 4.53 17.42
CA TYR A 94 -8.75 3.17 17.62
C TYR A 94 -7.24 3.14 17.37
N PRO A 95 -6.43 3.68 18.30
CA PRO A 95 -4.99 3.73 18.12
C PRO A 95 -4.45 2.31 17.99
N VAL A 96 -3.92 2.01 16.79
CA VAL A 96 -3.20 0.76 16.57
C VAL A 96 -1.86 0.91 17.28
N PRO A 97 -1.48 -0.01 18.20
CA PRO A 97 -0.19 0.08 18.86
C PRO A 97 0.90 0.12 17.79
N PRO A 98 1.90 1.02 17.92
CA PRO A 98 2.98 1.10 16.96
C PRO A 98 3.61 -0.28 16.79
N ILE A 99 3.87 -0.66 15.54
CA ILE A 99 4.60 -1.89 15.23
C ILE A 99 5.97 -1.73 15.88
N LYS A 100 6.17 -2.34 17.05
CA LYS A 100 7.45 -2.30 17.74
C LYS A 100 8.48 -2.93 16.81
N PRO A 101 9.66 -2.31 16.65
CA PRO A 101 10.79 -2.95 15.99
C PRO A 101 10.93 -4.38 16.53
N ILE A 102 11.17 -5.36 15.65
CA ILE A 102 11.29 -6.76 16.09
C ILE A 102 12.39 -6.95 17.15
N THR A 103 13.38 -6.05 17.16
CA THR A 103 14.43 -5.93 18.17
C THR A 103 13.93 -5.60 19.58
N GLU A 104 12.74 -5.01 19.70
CA GLU A 104 12.11 -4.62 20.98
C GLU A 104 11.03 -5.62 21.45
N VAL A 105 10.73 -6.63 20.63
CA VAL A 105 9.72 -7.64 20.96
C VAL A 105 10.29 -8.61 21.98
N LYS A 106 9.80 -8.54 23.22
CA LYS A 106 10.08 -9.54 24.26
C LYS A 106 8.97 -10.58 24.27
N SER A 107 9.30 -11.83 23.94
CA SER A 107 8.39 -12.98 24.04
C SER A 107 8.98 -14.02 24.99
N GLN A 108 8.14 -14.65 25.80
CA GLN A 108 8.53 -15.82 26.63
C GLN A 108 8.40 -17.14 25.86
N ASN A 109 7.81 -17.12 24.66
CA ASN A 109 7.65 -18.30 23.83
C ASN A 109 8.93 -18.57 23.03
N THR A 110 9.53 -19.75 23.21
CA THR A 110 10.79 -20.16 22.59
C THR A 110 10.75 -20.14 21.06
N ASN A 111 9.63 -20.59 20.45
CA ASN A 111 9.48 -20.57 18.98
C ASN A 111 9.41 -19.13 18.46
N THR A 112 8.71 -18.25 19.18
CA THR A 112 8.66 -16.83 18.84
C THR A 112 10.02 -16.16 18.99
N GLN A 113 10.79 -16.48 20.04
CA GLN A 113 12.16 -15.98 20.19
C GLN A 113 13.07 -16.43 19.04
N ALA A 114 13.02 -17.71 18.66
CA ALA A 114 13.80 -18.23 17.54
C ALA A 114 13.48 -17.49 16.23
N ILE A 115 12.20 -17.22 15.97
CA ILE A 115 11.76 -16.43 14.82
C ILE A 115 12.29 -14.98 14.90
N ILE A 116 12.19 -14.33 16.07
CA ILE A 116 12.72 -12.97 16.28
C ILE A 116 14.22 -12.91 15.97
N TYR A 117 15.00 -13.85 16.51
CA TYR A 117 16.45 -13.93 16.26
C TYR A 117 16.77 -14.15 14.79
N ALA A 118 16.08 -15.08 14.12
CA ALA A 118 16.27 -15.35 12.71
C ALA A 118 15.99 -14.10 11.84
N VAL A 119 14.91 -13.37 12.15
CA VAL A 119 14.57 -12.14 11.43
C VAL A 119 15.62 -11.04 11.67
N ILE A 120 16.10 -10.87 12.90
CA ILE A 120 17.17 -9.89 13.22
C ILE A 120 18.46 -10.23 12.48
N GLN A 121 18.82 -11.51 12.40
CA GLN A 121 20.02 -11.95 11.69
C GLN A 121 19.90 -11.68 10.18
N LEU A 122 18.78 -12.04 9.57
CA LEU A 122 18.53 -11.77 8.15
C LEU A 122 18.58 -10.27 7.82
N GLN A 123 18.08 -9.41 8.70
CA GLN A 123 18.17 -7.96 8.51
C GLN A 123 19.63 -7.47 8.45
N LYS A 124 20.52 -8.02 9.29
CA LYS A 124 21.95 -7.69 9.26
C LYS A 124 22.61 -8.15 7.97
N GLU A 125 22.33 -9.38 7.54
CA GLU A 125 22.89 -9.95 6.31
C GLU A 125 22.46 -9.15 5.08
N VAL A 126 21.18 -8.78 5.00
CA VAL A 126 20.67 -7.92 3.91
C VAL A 126 21.31 -6.53 3.92
N ALA A 127 21.52 -5.93 5.10
CA ALA A 127 22.20 -4.65 5.22
C ALA A 127 23.65 -4.71 4.73
N MET A 128 24.40 -5.76 5.13
CA MET A 128 25.77 -6.00 4.67
C MET A 128 25.83 -6.23 3.16
N LEU A 129 24.90 -6.99 2.60
CA LEU A 129 24.83 -7.23 1.15
C LEU A 129 24.56 -5.94 0.38
N LYS A 130 23.63 -5.10 0.87
CA LYS A 130 23.36 -3.78 0.25
C LYS A 130 24.60 -2.89 0.26
N GLN A 131 25.34 -2.86 1.36
CA GLN A 131 26.58 -2.08 1.45
C GLN A 131 27.62 -2.57 0.45
N LYS A 132 27.84 -3.89 0.36
CA LYS A 132 28.77 -4.48 -0.63
C LYS A 132 28.38 -4.18 -2.07
N VAL A 133 27.07 -4.17 -2.39
CA VAL A 133 26.59 -3.80 -3.73
C VAL A 133 26.85 -2.32 -4.02
N GLN A 134 26.57 -1.43 -3.06
CA GLN A 134 26.83 0.01 -3.22
C GLN A 134 28.32 0.35 -3.34
N GLU A 135 29.20 -0.37 -2.66
CA GLU A 135 30.65 -0.23 -2.79
C GLU A 135 31.10 -0.65 -4.20
N ARG A 136 30.61 -1.79 -4.71
CA ARG A 136 30.92 -2.26 -6.07
C ARG A 136 30.39 -1.35 -7.18
N GLU A 137 29.25 -0.70 -6.98
CA GLU A 137 28.68 0.25 -7.96
C GLU A 137 29.43 1.59 -8.01
N LYS A 138 30.26 1.91 -7.00
CA LYS A 138 31.11 3.11 -7.00
C LYS A 138 32.49 2.89 -7.61
N ASP A 139 32.93 1.64 -7.70
CA ASP A 139 34.21 1.23 -8.28
C ASP A 139 34.11 0.93 -9.80
N ILE A 140 32.98 1.27 -10.44
CA ILE A 140 32.69 1.17 -11.88
C ILE A 140 32.45 2.58 -12.42
#